data_AF-A0A8J6XJ05-F1
#
_entry.id   AF-A0A8J6XJ05-F1
#
_cell.length_a   1.000
_cell.length_b   1.000
_cell.length_c   1.000
_cell.angle_alpha   90.00
_cell.angle_beta   90.00
_cell.angle_gamma   90.00
#
_symmetry.space_group_name_H-M   'P 1'
#
loop_
_entity.id
_entity.type
_entity.pdbx_description
1 polymer ?
#
loop_
_entity_poly.entity_id
_entity_poly.type
_entity_poly.pdbx_seq_one_letter_code
_entity_poly.pdbx_strand_id
1 'polypeptide(L)'
;MSNAQEAIALSEYLKKNLGVSSAPFEAVLNYGYALLAIAGSDGEVPEGELNWLINHQRMAGAPEEAIEKYKTFEYKNADARKFTD
;
A
#
# COMPACT_ATOMS: atom_id res chain seq x y z
N MET A 1 14.60 -14.10 -12.13
CA MET A 1 13.26 -13.91 -11.56
C MET A 1 13.46 -13.61 -10.08
N SER A 2 13.19 -12.37 -9.64
CA SER A 2 13.57 -11.90 -8.31
C SER A 2 12.43 -12.14 -7.31
N ASN A 3 12.66 -13.12 -6.43
CA ASN A 3 12.17 -13.32 -5.07
C ASN A 3 10.69 -13.04 -4.74
N ALA A 4 9.90 -14.12 -4.69
CA ALA A 4 8.96 -14.27 -3.59
C ALA A 4 9.73 -14.46 -2.27
N GLN A 5 9.22 -13.89 -1.17
CA GLN A 5 9.67 -14.08 0.23
C GLN A 5 10.99 -13.44 0.69
N GLU A 6 11.10 -12.10 0.67
CA GLU A 6 11.83 -11.42 1.76
C GLU A 6 10.91 -10.38 2.41
N ALA A 7 10.78 -10.47 3.73
CA ALA A 7 10.04 -9.50 4.51
C ALA A 7 10.83 -8.19 4.53
N ILE A 8 10.17 -7.10 4.13
CA ILE A 8 10.75 -5.77 4.16
C ILE A 8 10.62 -5.24 5.58
N ALA A 9 11.73 -4.72 6.12
CA ALA A 9 11.69 -4.01 7.39
C ALA A 9 10.85 -2.73 7.25
N LEU A 10 9.85 -2.60 8.11
CA LEU A 10 9.00 -1.41 8.17
C LEU A 10 9.52 -0.44 9.23
N SER A 11 8.99 0.77 9.25
CA SER A 11 9.49 1.84 10.12
C SER A 11 9.28 1.53 11.60
N GLU A 12 10.17 2.06 12.45
CA GLU A 12 9.98 2.02 13.91
C GLU A 12 8.68 2.70 14.36
N TYR A 13 8.14 3.62 13.54
CA TYR A 13 6.81 4.19 13.76
C TYR A 13 5.72 3.11 13.72
N LEU A 14 5.69 2.24 12.71
CA LEU A 14 4.69 1.16 12.64
C LEU A 14 4.90 0.13 13.74
N LYS A 15 6.15 -0.21 14.06
CA LYS A 15 6.45 -1.13 15.16
C LYS A 15 5.94 -0.59 16.51
N LYS A 16 6.14 0.69 16.79
CA LYS A 16 5.71 1.32 18.04
C LYS A 16 4.19 1.46 18.14
N ASN A 17 3.51 1.80 17.05
CA ASN A 17 2.08 2.12 17.08
C ASN A 17 1.17 0.93 16.74
N LEU A 18 1.63 0.00 15.90
CA LEU A 18 0.85 -1.14 15.42
C LEU A 18 1.50 -2.51 15.74
N GLY A 19 2.71 -2.53 16.30
CA GLY A 19 3.42 -3.78 16.60
C GLY A 19 4.01 -4.47 15.36
N VAL A 20 3.96 -3.84 14.18
CA VAL A 20 4.42 -4.43 12.91
C VAL A 20 5.82 -3.94 12.58
N SER A 21 6.80 -4.86 12.58
CA SER A 21 8.22 -4.55 12.29
C SER A 21 8.64 -4.90 10.87
N SER A 22 7.92 -5.79 10.18
CA SER A 22 8.20 -6.19 8.81
C SER A 22 6.96 -6.75 8.15
N ALA A 23 6.90 -6.69 6.83
CA ALA A 23 5.85 -7.31 6.04
C ALA A 23 6.41 -7.80 4.69
N PRO A 24 5.84 -8.86 4.09
CA PRO A 24 6.11 -9.18 2.69
C PRO A 24 5.81 -7.98 1.80
N PHE A 25 6.60 -7.79 0.73
CA PHE A 25 6.37 -6.71 -0.24
C PHE A 25 4.94 -6.72 -0.79
N GLU A 26 4.41 -7.92 -1.06
CA GLU A 26 3.03 -8.10 -1.54
C GLU A 26 1.99 -7.59 -0.53
N ALA A 27 2.20 -7.78 0.77
CA ALA A 27 1.29 -7.27 1.80
C ALA A 27 1.30 -5.73 1.84
N VAL A 28 2.47 -5.11 1.66
CA VAL A 28 2.59 -3.65 1.54
C VAL A 28 1.78 -3.18 0.33
N LEU A 29 1.99 -3.79 -0.84
CA LEU A 29 1.26 -3.47 -2.07
C LEU A 29 -0.25 -3.62 -1.93
N ASN A 30 -0.69 -4.78 -1.44
CA ASN A 30 -2.09 -5.12 -1.33
C ASN A 30 -2.82 -4.16 -0.39
N TYR A 31 -2.18 -3.72 0.69
CA TYR A 31 -2.76 -2.70 1.57
C TYR A 31 -3.00 -1.37 0.83
N GLY A 32 -2.06 -0.89 0.03
CA GLY A 32 -2.26 0.32 -0.79
C GLY A 32 -3.34 0.14 -1.85
N TYR A 33 -3.40 -1.02 -2.53
CA TYR A 33 -4.43 -1.33 -3.51
C TYR A 33 -5.83 -1.43 -2.90
N ALA A 34 -5.95 -2.04 -1.72
CA ALA A 34 -7.20 -2.09 -0.97
C ALA A 34 -7.70 -0.67 -0.64
N LEU A 35 -6.81 0.21 -0.15
CA LEU A 35 -7.17 1.59 0.15
C LEU A 35 -7.63 2.36 -1.09
N LEU A 36 -6.92 2.24 -2.21
CA LEU A 36 -7.32 2.91 -3.46
C LEU A 36 -8.63 2.37 -4.02
N ALA A 37 -8.85 1.05 -3.95
CA ALA A 37 -10.11 0.42 -4.39
C ALA A 37 -11.30 0.87 -3.53
N ILE A 38 -11.11 1.06 -2.22
CA ILE A 38 -12.14 1.57 -1.31
C ILE A 38 -12.39 3.06 -1.57
N ALA A 39 -11.33 3.87 -1.59
CA ALA A 39 -11.42 5.32 -1.77
C ALA A 39 -12.04 5.68 -3.13
N GLY A 40 -11.58 5.06 -4.21
CA GLY A 40 -12.08 5.33 -5.57
C GLY A 40 -13.36 4.60 -5.94
N SER A 41 -14.09 4.03 -4.97
CA SER A 41 -15.32 3.26 -5.22
C SER A 41 -16.48 4.11 -5.77
N ASP A 42 -16.40 5.43 -5.62
CA ASP A 42 -17.31 6.42 -6.20
C ASP A 42 -16.85 6.94 -7.58
N GLY A 43 -15.72 6.43 -8.09
CA GLY A 43 -15.24 6.66 -9.46
C GLY A 43 -13.98 7.53 -9.57
N GLU A 44 -13.52 8.14 -8.48
CA GLU A 44 -12.32 8.98 -8.46
C GLU A 44 -11.65 8.97 -7.09
N VAL A 45 -10.32 8.80 -7.06
CA VAL A 45 -9.52 9.12 -5.85
C VAL A 45 -9.01 10.54 -5.99
N PRO A 46 -9.44 11.49 -5.15
CA PRO A 46 -8.92 12.85 -5.16
C PRO A 46 -7.41 12.87 -4.94
N GLU A 47 -6.71 13.84 -5.54
CA GLU A 47 -5.26 13.99 -5.41
C GLU A 47 -4.80 14.05 -3.95
N GLY A 48 -5.60 14.68 -3.07
CA GLY A 48 -5.32 14.76 -1.64
C GLY A 48 -5.28 13.39 -0.95
N GLU A 49 -6.15 12.46 -1.33
CA GLU A 49 -6.20 11.11 -0.78
C GLU A 49 -5.07 10.23 -1.31
N LEU A 50 -4.74 10.37 -2.60
CA LEU A 50 -3.57 9.71 -3.18
C LEU A 50 -2.28 10.19 -2.51
N ASN A 51 -2.13 11.50 -2.32
CA ASN A 51 -0.99 12.09 -1.63
C ASN A 51 -0.92 11.65 -0.16
N TRP A 52 -2.07 11.53 0.51
CA TRP A 52 -2.12 10.96 1.86
C TRP A 52 -1.58 9.53 1.89
N LEU A 53 -2.04 8.66 0.98
CA LEU A 53 -1.56 7.28 0.88
C LEU A 53 -0.04 7.23 0.67
N ILE A 54 0.47 8.00 -0.30
CA ILE A 54 1.91 8.02 -0.62
C ILE A 54 2.74 8.45 0.59
N ASN A 55 2.34 9.53 1.26
CA ASN A 55 3.05 10.03 2.44
C ASN A 55 2.98 9.05 3.61
N HIS A 56 1.82 8.42 3.81
CA HIS A 56 1.64 7.37 4.81
C HIS A 56 2.55 6.16 4.54
N GLN A 57 2.63 5.70 3.30
CA GLN A 57 3.45 4.56 2.91
C GLN A 57 4.95 4.85 3.03
N ARG A 58 5.39 6.07 2.71
CA ARG A 58 6.79 6.48 2.96
C ARG A 58 7.11 6.54 4.46
N MET A 59 6.19 7.04 5.28
CA MET A 59 6.34 7.01 6.75
C MET A 59 6.37 5.58 7.29
N ALA A 60 5.61 4.67 6.68
CA ALA A 60 5.58 3.25 7.00
C ALA A 60 6.87 2.51 6.63
N GLY A 61 7.73 3.10 5.79
CA GLY A 61 8.95 2.47 5.29
C GLY A 61 8.72 1.61 4.03
N ALA A 62 7.61 1.82 3.32
CA ALA A 62 7.39 1.15 2.04
C ALA A 62 8.48 1.58 1.02
N PRO A 63 9.01 0.65 0.22
CA PRO A 63 9.97 0.98 -0.82
C PRO A 63 9.30 1.81 -1.93
N GLU A 64 10.07 2.65 -2.64
CA GLU A 64 9.52 3.50 -3.70
C GLU A 64 8.92 2.67 -4.86
N GLU A 65 9.35 1.42 -5.06
CA GLU A 65 8.70 0.49 -6.00
C GLU A 65 7.21 0.31 -5.68
N ALA A 66 6.84 0.21 -4.41
CA ALA A 66 5.44 0.15 -4.00
C ALA A 66 4.70 1.45 -4.29
N ILE A 67 5.36 2.58 -4.05
CA ILE A 67 4.79 3.92 -4.29
C ILE A 67 4.47 4.13 -5.78
N GLU A 68 5.38 3.75 -6.69
CA GLU A 68 5.14 3.85 -8.14
C GLU A 68 4.00 2.93 -8.61
N LYS A 69 3.88 1.75 -7.99
CA LYS A 69 2.77 0.83 -8.24
C LYS A 69 1.42 1.40 -7.80
N TYR A 70 1.36 2.19 -6.72
CA TYR A 70 0.11 2.85 -6.31
C TYR A 70 -0.33 3.95 -7.28
N LYS A 71 0.60 4.76 -7.77
CA LYS A 71 0.31 5.87 -8.70
C LYS A 71 -0.28 5.41 -10.03
N THR A 72 0.01 4.18 -10.43
CA THR A 72 -0.38 3.59 -11.72
C THR A 72 -1.47 2.53 -11.59
N PHE A 73 -2.04 2.34 -10.40
CA PHE A 73 -3.04 1.32 -10.15
C PHE A 73 -4.44 1.74 -10.63
N GLU A 74 -5.07 0.87 -11.44
CA GLU A 74 -6.43 1.05 -11.94
C GLU A 74 -7.47 0.66 -10.88
N TYR A 75 -7.72 1.57 -9.94
CA TYR A 75 -8.60 1.31 -8.79
C TYR A 75 -10.11 1.30 -9.12
N LYS A 76 -10.55 1.97 -10.19
CA LYS A 76 -11.98 2.20 -10.49
C LYS A 76 -12.82 0.93 -10.65
N ASN A 77 -12.19 -0.16 -11.09
CA ASN A 77 -12.83 -1.46 -11.28
C ASN A 77 -12.22 -2.54 -10.37
N ALA A 78 -11.39 -2.14 -9.40
CA ALA A 78 -10.72 -3.06 -8.51
C ALA A 78 -11.68 -3.59 -7.44
N ASP A 79 -11.55 -4.87 -7.12
CA ASP A 79 -12.28 -5.48 -6.02
C ASP A 79 -11.37 -5.56 -4.80
N ALA A 80 -11.62 -4.71 -3.80
CA ALA A 80 -10.80 -4.62 -2.59
C ALA A 80 -10.63 -5.96 -1.87
N ARG A 81 -11.59 -6.88 -1.99
CA ARG A 81 -11.56 -8.22 -1.37
C ARG A 81 -10.42 -9.10 -1.91
N LYS A 82 -9.88 -8.78 -3.09
CA LYS A 82 -8.76 -9.52 -3.68
C LYS A 82 -7.40 -9.19 -3.06
N PHE A 83 -7.35 -8.21 -2.15
CA PHE A 83 -6.13 -7.72 -1.52
C PHE A 83 -6.06 -7.98 -0.02
N THR A 84 -7.02 -8.75 0.52
CA THR A 84 -7.18 -8.97 1.97
C THR A 84 -6.96 -10.42 2.41
N ASP A 85 -6.55 -11.28 1.48
CA ASP A 85 -6.32 -12.72 1.70
C ASP A 85 -4.89 -13.03 2.15
#